data_AF-A0A3M0XUQ8-F1
#
_entry.id   AF-A0A3M0XUQ8-F1
#
_cell.length_a   1.000
_cell.length_b   1.000
_cell.length_c   1.000
_cell.angle_alpha   90.00
_cell.angle_beta   90.00
_cell.angle_gamma   90.00
#
_symmetry.space_group_name_H-M   'P 1'
#
loop_
_entity.id
_entity.type
_entity.pdbx_description
1 polymer ?
#
loop_
_entity_poly.entity_id
_entity_poly.type
_entity_poly.pdbx_seq_one_letter_code
_entity_poly.pdbx_strand_id
1 'polypeptide(L)'
;MQHSIIYEMSDLIATRLGLDGGAATQIKSALNEYWRNFAVKVMDIDDVRYRAARMGYPMSDDAAAQILQIVEDKASKVADVSMENLLDEFLDNWVVNMDWSGLSSAQMKQYFGDFVVGVRRNDGIDGTRLPADSSLLDAVQQAKQRAQREHTPVCVISGEPEDRFEQIAIYGNCLLIVTPDGELQPGTD
;
A
#
# COMPACT_ATOMS: atom_id res chain seq x y z
N MET A 1 3.52 13.89 -7.90
CA MET A 1 2.64 14.46 -8.96
C MET A 1 2.05 15.83 -8.55
N GLN A 2 2.05 16.15 -7.25
CA GLN A 2 1.58 17.41 -6.65
C GLN A 2 2.15 18.72 -7.25
N HIS A 3 3.37 18.70 -7.79
CA HIS A 3 3.98 19.87 -8.41
C HIS A 3 3.34 20.28 -9.75
N SER A 4 2.63 19.41 -10.50
CA SER A 4 2.03 19.84 -11.77
C SER A 4 0.68 20.52 -11.57
N ILE A 5 -0.16 20.01 -10.65
CA ILE A 5 -1.52 20.51 -10.41
C ILE A 5 -1.53 21.95 -9.89
N ILE A 6 -0.64 22.31 -8.95
CA ILE A 6 -0.58 23.68 -8.42
C ILE A 6 -0.16 24.67 -9.51
N TYR A 7 0.75 24.28 -10.39
CA TYR A 7 1.20 25.15 -11.49
C TYR A 7 0.12 25.29 -12.55
N GLU A 8 -0.53 24.18 -12.93
CA GLU A 8 -1.66 24.19 -13.86
C GLU A 8 -2.83 25.03 -13.34
N MET A 9 -3.18 24.92 -12.05
CA MET A 9 -4.23 25.73 -11.43
C MET A 9 -3.83 27.20 -11.30
N SER A 10 -2.58 27.50 -10.92
CA SER A 10 -2.09 28.89 -10.80
C SER A 10 -2.11 29.59 -12.16
N ASP A 11 -1.66 28.91 -13.21
CA ASP A 11 -1.66 29.43 -14.58
C ASP A 11 -3.09 29.59 -15.12
N LEU A 12 -4.00 28.65 -14.83
CA LEU A 12 -5.43 28.76 -15.17
C LEU A 12 -6.11 29.95 -14.47
N ILE A 13 -5.83 30.16 -13.18
CA ILE A 13 -6.40 31.27 -12.40
C ILE A 13 -5.84 32.60 -12.90
N ALA A 14 -4.52 32.70 -13.09
CA ALA A 14 -3.88 33.90 -13.62
C ALA A 14 -4.42 34.25 -15.02
N THR A 15 -4.56 33.25 -15.90
CA THR A 15 -5.09 33.42 -17.26
C THR A 15 -6.56 33.86 -17.24
N ARG A 16 -7.41 33.24 -16.43
CA ARG A 16 -8.84 33.61 -16.35
C ARG A 16 -9.07 34.99 -15.76
N LEU A 17 -8.21 35.42 -14.85
CA LEU A 17 -8.31 36.74 -14.20
C LEU A 17 -7.58 37.84 -15.00
N GLY A 18 -6.91 37.49 -16.11
CA GLY A 18 -6.16 38.44 -16.94
C GLY A 18 -4.95 39.04 -16.22
N LEU A 19 -4.36 38.30 -15.29
CA LEU A 19 -3.25 38.78 -14.46
C LEU A 19 -1.91 38.52 -15.16
N ASP A 20 -0.94 39.41 -14.93
CA ASP A 20 0.38 39.33 -15.54
C ASP A 20 1.29 38.28 -14.87
N GLY A 21 2.44 37.98 -15.48
CA GLY A 21 3.32 36.89 -15.05
C GLY A 21 3.87 37.00 -13.62
N GLY A 22 3.82 38.19 -13.00
CA GLY A 22 4.17 38.40 -11.60
C GLY A 22 3.08 37.91 -10.63
N ALA A 23 1.81 38.02 -11.03
CA ALA A 23 0.67 37.60 -10.22
C ALA A 23 0.56 36.07 -10.07
N ALA A 24 1.00 35.29 -11.06
CA ALA A 24 1.05 33.84 -10.96
C ALA A 24 1.91 33.37 -9.77
N THR A 25 3.00 34.09 -9.48
CA THR A 25 3.87 33.78 -8.33
C THR A 25 3.20 34.12 -6.99
N GLN A 26 2.44 35.22 -6.91
CA GLN A 26 1.69 35.59 -5.72
C GLN A 26 0.49 34.66 -5.48
N ILE A 27 -0.23 34.31 -6.54
CA ILE A 27 -1.32 33.31 -6.53
C ILE A 27 -0.75 31.97 -6.07
N LYS A 28 0.38 31.55 -6.62
CA LYS A 28 1.05 30.31 -6.19
C LYS A 28 1.46 30.36 -4.72
N SER A 29 1.97 31.49 -4.23
CA SER A 29 2.33 31.63 -2.81
C SER A 29 1.10 31.52 -1.90
N ALA A 30 0.01 32.19 -2.26
CA ALA A 30 -1.26 32.11 -1.52
C ALA A 30 -1.88 30.70 -1.61
N LEU A 31 -1.94 30.13 -2.82
CA LEU A 31 -2.42 28.77 -3.04
C LEU A 31 -1.54 27.75 -2.31
N ASN A 32 -0.22 27.90 -2.21
CA ASN A 32 0.60 27.00 -1.41
C ASN A 32 0.20 27.00 0.06
N GLU A 33 -0.13 28.17 0.61
CA GLU A 33 -0.57 28.31 2.01
C GLU A 33 -1.94 27.65 2.24
N TYR A 34 -2.89 27.80 1.31
CA TYR A 34 -4.20 27.16 1.40
C TYR A 34 -4.19 25.69 1.00
N TRP A 35 -3.45 25.32 -0.05
CA TRP A 35 -3.34 23.96 -0.57
C TRP A 35 -2.67 23.03 0.42
N ARG A 36 -1.73 23.49 1.25
CA ARG A 36 -1.25 22.70 2.40
C ARG A 36 -2.39 22.30 3.35
N ASN A 37 -3.35 23.20 3.57
CA ASN A 37 -4.53 22.94 4.39
C ASN A 37 -5.65 22.18 3.66
N PHE A 38 -5.72 22.28 2.33
CA PHE A 38 -6.75 21.63 1.50
C PHE A 38 -6.33 20.25 0.97
N ALA A 39 -5.06 20.02 0.63
CA ALA A 39 -4.56 18.73 0.17
C ALA A 39 -4.62 17.66 1.27
N VAL A 40 -4.44 18.06 2.53
CA VAL A 40 -4.74 17.20 3.69
C VAL A 40 -6.22 16.80 3.71
N LYS A 41 -7.13 17.61 3.15
CA LYS A 41 -8.58 17.34 3.06
C LYS A 41 -9.03 16.66 1.77
N VAL A 42 -8.13 16.36 0.83
CA VAL A 42 -8.49 15.74 -0.46
C VAL A 42 -8.11 14.25 -0.51
N MET A 43 -7.19 13.81 0.34
CA MET A 43 -6.85 12.39 0.41
C MET A 43 -8.00 11.60 1.01
N ASP A 44 -8.36 10.49 0.36
CA ASP A 44 -9.36 9.57 0.88
C ASP A 44 -8.77 8.18 1.12
N ILE A 45 -9.63 7.25 1.52
CA ILE A 45 -9.27 5.86 1.79
C ILE A 45 -8.77 5.17 0.51
N ASP A 46 -9.30 5.54 -0.65
CA ASP A 46 -8.93 4.92 -1.93
C ASP A 46 -7.52 5.35 -2.34
N ASP A 47 -7.07 6.57 -2.03
CA ASP A 47 -5.68 6.99 -2.22
C ASP A 47 -4.70 6.14 -1.39
N VAL A 48 -5.03 5.86 -0.13
CA VAL A 48 -4.21 5.01 0.75
C VAL A 48 -4.13 3.60 0.19
N ARG A 49 -5.27 3.03 -0.24
CA ARG A 49 -5.33 1.71 -0.86
C ARG A 49 -4.55 1.64 -2.17
N TYR A 50 -4.70 2.65 -3.02
CA TYR A 50 -3.96 2.75 -4.27
C TYR A 50 -2.46 2.81 -4.01
N ARG A 51 -2.02 3.60 -3.02
CA ARG A 51 -0.60 3.67 -2.66
C ARG A 51 -0.08 2.35 -2.11
N ALA A 52 -0.81 1.71 -1.21
CA ALA A 52 -0.45 0.40 -0.65
C ALA A 52 -0.34 -0.68 -1.74
N ALA A 53 -1.28 -0.72 -2.69
CA ALA A 53 -1.23 -1.65 -3.81
C ALA A 53 0.02 -1.42 -4.67
N ARG A 54 0.40 -0.16 -4.93
CA ARG A 54 1.64 0.20 -5.62
C ARG A 54 2.92 -0.10 -4.86
N MET A 55 2.82 -0.51 -3.60
CA MET A 55 3.96 -0.99 -2.79
C MET A 55 3.88 -2.50 -2.54
N GLY A 56 2.88 -3.17 -3.14
CA GLY A 56 2.64 -4.60 -2.96
C GLY A 56 2.18 -4.97 -1.56
N TYR A 57 1.50 -4.05 -0.86
CA TYR A 57 0.95 -4.28 0.47
C TYR A 57 -0.55 -4.56 0.39
N PRO A 58 -1.04 -5.69 0.93
CA PRO A 58 -2.46 -5.95 0.98
C PRO A 58 -3.12 -5.02 1.99
N MET A 59 -4.32 -4.56 1.70
CA MET A 59 -4.98 -3.52 2.49
C MET A 59 -6.46 -3.85 2.72
N SER A 60 -6.96 -3.50 3.91
CA SER A 60 -8.38 -3.48 4.25
C SER A 60 -8.89 -2.05 4.37
N ASP A 61 -10.20 -1.84 4.26
CA ASP A 61 -10.81 -0.51 4.42
C ASP A 61 -10.55 0.06 5.82
N ASP A 62 -10.63 -0.79 6.86
CA ASP A 62 -10.39 -0.39 8.26
C ASP A 62 -8.92 0.01 8.48
N ALA A 63 -7.97 -0.70 7.87
CA ALA A 63 -6.56 -0.36 7.96
C ALA A 63 -6.25 0.94 7.21
N ALA A 64 -6.80 1.10 6.00
CA ALA A 64 -6.62 2.31 5.21
C ALA A 64 -7.20 3.55 5.91
N ALA A 65 -8.38 3.42 6.53
CA ALA A 65 -8.98 4.49 7.33
C ALA A 65 -8.11 4.89 8.54
N GLN A 66 -7.53 3.91 9.24
CA GLN A 66 -6.64 4.16 10.37
C GLN A 66 -5.35 4.86 9.93
N ILE A 67 -4.74 4.40 8.83
CA ILE A 67 -3.52 5.00 8.27
C ILE A 67 -3.81 6.44 7.83
N LEU A 68 -4.91 6.68 7.12
CA LEU A 68 -5.32 8.03 6.71
C LEU A 68 -5.42 8.96 7.92
N GLN A 69 -6.13 8.55 8.96
CA GLN A 69 -6.28 9.34 10.18
C GLN A 69 -4.93 9.69 10.82
N ILE A 70 -4.01 8.73 10.91
CA ILE A 70 -2.67 8.94 11.49
C ILE A 70 -1.84 9.91 10.64
N VAL A 71 -1.90 9.76 9.32
CA VAL A 71 -1.19 10.63 8.36
C VAL A 71 -1.73 12.05 8.46
N GLU A 72 -3.05 12.25 8.46
CA GLU A 72 -3.70 13.56 8.65
C GLU A 72 -3.31 14.21 9.99
N ASP A 73 -3.31 13.42 11.06
CA ASP A 73 -2.94 13.89 12.40
C ASP A 73 -1.47 14.33 12.49
N LYS A 74 -0.55 13.65 11.79
CA LYS A 74 0.89 14.02 11.78
C LYS A 74 1.14 15.18 10.81
N ALA A 75 0.50 15.21 9.65
CA ALA A 75 0.61 16.29 8.69
C ALA A 75 0.14 17.65 9.24
N SER A 76 -0.91 17.64 10.07
CA SER A 76 -1.40 18.86 10.73
C SER A 76 -0.40 19.48 11.73
N LYS A 77 0.61 18.69 12.18
CA LYS A 77 1.55 19.07 13.25
C LYS A 77 2.96 19.39 12.75
N VAL A 78 3.32 19.01 11.53
CA VAL A 78 4.68 19.17 11.00
C VAL A 78 4.68 20.08 9.79
N ALA A 79 5.36 21.23 9.90
CA ALA A 79 5.58 22.10 8.75
C ALA A 79 6.57 21.45 7.76
N ASP A 80 6.28 21.58 6.46
CA ASP A 80 7.14 21.18 5.33
C ASP A 80 7.33 19.67 5.09
N VAL A 81 6.42 18.80 5.54
CA VAL A 81 6.43 17.37 5.16
C VAL A 81 5.50 17.10 3.97
N SER A 82 6.01 16.36 2.97
CA SER A 82 5.20 15.85 1.87
C SER A 82 4.27 14.73 2.36
N MET A 83 2.98 14.84 2.07
CA MET A 83 1.99 13.79 2.37
C MET A 83 2.33 12.46 1.69
N GLU A 84 2.87 12.50 0.47
CA GLU A 84 3.27 11.29 -0.27
C GLU A 84 4.39 10.56 0.51
N ASN A 85 5.42 11.29 0.95
CA ASN A 85 6.53 10.69 1.71
C ASN A 85 6.08 10.19 3.09
N LEU A 86 5.17 10.92 3.72
CA LEU A 86 4.63 10.55 5.03
C LEU A 86 3.81 9.26 4.93
N LEU A 87 2.97 9.14 3.90
CA LEU A 87 2.17 7.95 3.64
C LEU A 87 3.07 6.73 3.36
N ASP A 88 4.11 6.89 2.54
CA ASP A 88 5.07 5.82 2.25
C ASP A 88 5.75 5.31 3.53
N GLU A 89 6.28 6.23 4.35
CA GLU A 89 6.92 5.89 5.64
C GLU A 89 5.94 5.15 6.57
N PHE A 90 4.68 5.58 6.62
CA PHE A 90 3.67 4.92 7.44
C PHE A 90 3.28 3.55 6.91
N LEU A 91 3.15 3.39 5.60
CA LEU A 91 2.83 2.10 4.98
C LEU A 91 3.95 1.08 5.21
N ASP A 92 5.21 1.46 4.98
CA ASP A 92 6.39 0.64 5.26
C ASP A 92 6.43 0.21 6.73
N ASN A 93 6.24 1.16 7.65
CA ASN A 93 6.26 0.84 9.07
C ASN A 93 5.05 -0.01 9.49
N TRP A 94 3.89 0.22 8.89
CA TRP A 94 2.68 -0.52 9.19
C TRP A 94 2.79 -1.99 8.78
N VAL A 95 3.23 -2.28 7.55
CA VAL A 95 3.30 -3.66 7.04
C VAL A 95 4.27 -4.52 7.85
N VAL A 96 5.40 -3.93 8.29
CA VAL A 96 6.45 -4.61 9.07
C VAL A 96 6.00 -4.90 10.51
N ASN A 97 5.21 -4.02 11.12
CA ASN A 97 4.74 -4.19 12.50
C ASN A 97 3.42 -4.95 12.60
N MET A 98 2.81 -5.31 11.47
CA MET A 98 1.54 -6.01 11.47
C MET A 98 1.73 -7.49 11.81
N ASP A 99 1.03 -7.96 12.83
CA ASP A 99 0.97 -9.39 13.16
C ASP A 99 0.02 -10.12 12.21
N TRP A 100 0.51 -10.41 11.01
CA TRP A 100 -0.22 -11.16 10.00
C TRP A 100 -0.65 -12.54 10.51
N SER A 101 0.18 -13.18 11.35
CA SER A 101 -0.06 -14.54 11.86
C SER A 101 -1.14 -14.59 12.94
N GLY A 102 -1.30 -13.50 13.69
CA GLY A 102 -2.32 -13.33 14.72
C GLY A 102 -3.70 -12.93 14.20
N LEU A 103 -3.86 -12.68 12.90
CA LEU A 103 -5.17 -12.34 12.33
C LEU A 103 -6.14 -13.52 12.41
N SER A 104 -7.38 -13.25 12.80
CA SER A 104 -8.47 -14.22 12.63
C SER A 104 -8.86 -14.37 11.16
N SER A 105 -9.53 -15.48 10.80
CA SER A 105 -10.04 -15.66 9.44
C SER A 105 -11.00 -14.56 8.99
N ALA A 106 -11.78 -13.99 9.92
CA ALA A 106 -12.66 -12.87 9.62
C ALA A 106 -11.88 -11.61 9.24
N GLN A 107 -10.76 -11.34 9.93
CA GLN A 107 -9.87 -10.21 9.61
C GLN A 107 -9.10 -10.47 8.30
N MET A 108 -8.54 -11.66 8.10
CA MET A 108 -7.82 -12.00 6.86
C MET A 108 -8.69 -11.82 5.61
N LYS A 109 -10.00 -12.07 5.70
CA LYS A 109 -10.93 -11.89 4.59
C LYS A 109 -11.06 -10.42 4.14
N GLN A 110 -10.69 -9.46 4.99
CA GLN A 110 -10.79 -8.03 4.70
C GLN A 110 -9.55 -7.48 3.97
N TYR A 111 -8.44 -8.22 3.93
CA TYR A 111 -7.20 -7.77 3.29
C TYR A 111 -7.14 -8.27 1.85
N PHE A 112 -7.12 -7.35 0.90
CA PHE A 112 -7.03 -7.66 -0.53
C PHE A 112 -5.69 -7.18 -1.09
N GLY A 113 -5.14 -7.94 -2.03
CA GLY A 113 -3.88 -7.62 -2.71
C GLY A 113 -3.50 -8.67 -3.74
N ASP A 114 -2.37 -8.44 -4.40
CA ASP A 114 -1.82 -9.37 -5.38
C ASP A 114 -0.95 -10.42 -4.69
N PHE A 115 -1.53 -11.61 -4.50
CA PHE A 115 -0.89 -12.69 -3.77
C PHE A 115 -0.23 -13.73 -4.66
N VAL A 116 0.93 -14.20 -4.22
CA VAL A 116 1.59 -15.42 -4.70
C VAL A 116 1.68 -16.42 -3.55
N VAL A 117 1.26 -17.66 -3.83
CA VAL A 117 1.34 -18.77 -2.88
C VAL A 117 2.32 -19.81 -3.42
N GLY A 118 3.38 -20.11 -2.67
CA GLY A 118 4.37 -21.07 -3.16
C GLY A 118 5.48 -21.43 -2.19
N VAL A 119 6.27 -22.42 -2.60
CA VAL A 119 7.43 -22.90 -1.83
C VAL A 119 8.64 -22.07 -2.24
N ARG A 120 9.26 -21.41 -1.27
CA ARG A 120 10.49 -20.65 -1.50
C ARG A 120 11.65 -21.61 -1.82
N ARG A 121 12.38 -21.30 -2.88
CA ARG A 121 13.56 -22.00 -3.40
C ARG A 121 14.72 -21.02 -3.50
N ASN A 122 15.93 -21.53 -3.75
CA ASN A 122 17.13 -20.69 -3.84
C ASN A 122 17.09 -19.67 -4.99
N ASP A 123 16.26 -19.91 -6.01
CA ASP A 123 16.14 -19.12 -7.24
C ASP A 123 14.78 -18.40 -7.36
N GLY A 124 13.95 -18.42 -6.32
CA GLY A 124 12.64 -17.76 -6.31
C GLY A 124 11.58 -18.63 -5.66
N ILE A 125 10.40 -18.69 -6.29
CA ILE A 125 9.23 -19.37 -5.72
C ILE A 125 8.60 -20.28 -6.75
N ASP A 126 8.45 -21.54 -6.37
CA ASP A 126 7.57 -22.46 -7.06
C ASP A 126 6.16 -22.23 -6.53
N GLY A 127 5.38 -21.45 -7.27
CA GLY A 127 4.17 -20.81 -6.77
C GLY A 127 3.08 -20.66 -7.80
N THR A 128 1.96 -20.13 -7.34
CA THR A 128 0.85 -19.72 -8.18
C THR A 128 0.41 -18.33 -7.75
N ARG A 129 0.25 -17.44 -8.72
CA ARG A 129 -0.37 -16.14 -8.49
C ARG A 129 -1.88 -16.32 -8.39
N LEU A 130 -2.48 -15.68 -7.40
CA LEU A 130 -3.92 -15.66 -7.20
C LEU A 130 -4.58 -14.55 -8.01
N PRO A 131 -5.89 -14.65 -8.28
CA PRO A 131 -6.66 -13.55 -8.85
C PRO A 131 -6.49 -12.24 -8.04
N ALA A 132 -6.45 -11.09 -8.72
CA ALA A 132 -6.20 -9.78 -8.11
C ALA A 132 -7.24 -9.34 -7.06
N ASP A 133 -8.42 -9.95 -7.05
CA ASP A 133 -9.50 -9.74 -6.07
C ASP A 133 -9.49 -10.76 -4.92
N SER A 134 -8.43 -11.57 -4.81
CA SER A 134 -8.30 -12.55 -3.73
C SER A 134 -8.05 -11.87 -2.39
N SER A 135 -8.64 -12.42 -1.33
CA SER A 135 -8.33 -12.02 0.02
C SER A 135 -7.10 -12.77 0.56
N LEU A 136 -6.49 -12.24 1.62
CA LEU A 136 -5.43 -12.94 2.35
C LEU A 136 -5.93 -14.30 2.87
N LEU A 137 -7.22 -14.41 3.22
CA LEU A 137 -7.81 -15.69 3.63
C LEU A 137 -7.75 -16.72 2.51
N ASP A 138 -8.05 -16.34 1.27
CA ASP A 138 -7.98 -17.25 0.12
C ASP A 138 -6.55 -17.73 -0.11
N ALA A 139 -5.58 -16.81 0.00
CA ALA A 139 -4.16 -17.12 -0.09
C ALA A 139 -3.70 -18.10 1.01
N VAL A 140 -4.10 -17.86 2.25
CA VAL A 140 -3.79 -18.76 3.39
C VAL A 140 -4.44 -20.13 3.20
N GLN A 141 -5.68 -20.21 2.72
CA GLN A 141 -6.35 -21.48 2.47
C GLN A 141 -5.64 -22.29 1.37
N GLN A 142 -5.25 -21.65 0.28
CA GLN A 142 -4.49 -22.31 -0.77
C GLN A 142 -3.10 -22.76 -0.27
N ALA A 143 -2.45 -21.93 0.54
CA ALA A 143 -1.17 -22.28 1.16
C ALA A 143 -1.29 -23.49 2.09
N LYS A 144 -2.32 -23.57 2.93
CA LYS A 144 -2.60 -24.73 3.80
C LYS A 144 -2.79 -26.01 3.01
N GLN A 145 -3.62 -25.97 1.96
CA GLN A 145 -3.85 -27.14 1.10
C GLN A 145 -2.55 -27.61 0.45
N ARG A 146 -1.73 -26.67 -0.03
CA ARG A 146 -0.45 -26.99 -0.66
C ARG A 146 0.55 -27.54 0.34
N ALA A 147 0.69 -26.92 1.52
CA ALA A 147 1.63 -27.33 2.56
C ALA A 147 1.33 -28.76 3.06
N GLN A 148 0.05 -29.09 3.24
CA GLN A 148 -0.39 -30.43 3.61
C GLN A 148 -0.13 -31.46 2.49
N ARG A 149 -0.41 -31.11 1.24
CA ARG A 149 -0.20 -32.01 0.10
C ARG A 149 1.28 -32.31 -0.13
N GLU A 150 2.12 -31.28 -0.08
CA GLU A 150 3.55 -31.36 -0.42
C GLU A 150 4.43 -31.64 0.80
N HIS A 151 3.87 -31.64 2.02
CA HIS A 151 4.59 -31.83 3.28
C HIS A 151 5.79 -30.87 3.42
N THR A 152 5.61 -29.63 2.96
CA THR A 152 6.64 -28.58 2.98
C THR A 152 6.02 -27.24 3.39
N PRO A 153 6.77 -26.34 4.04
CA PRO A 153 6.29 -24.99 4.30
C PRO A 153 5.98 -24.24 3.01
N VAL A 154 4.91 -23.45 3.02
CA VAL A 154 4.44 -22.63 1.88
C VAL A 154 4.33 -21.18 2.31
N CYS A 155 4.91 -20.28 1.51
CA CYS A 155 4.85 -18.85 1.74
C CYS A 155 3.60 -18.24 1.10
N VAL A 156 3.01 -17.27 1.78
CA VAL A 156 2.04 -16.32 1.22
C VAL A 156 2.75 -14.97 1.07
N ILE A 157 2.85 -14.50 -0.16
CA ILE A 157 3.61 -13.30 -0.50
C ILE A 157 2.72 -12.31 -1.23
N SER A 158 2.88 -11.03 -0.93
CA SER A 158 2.24 -9.95 -1.68
C SER A 158 3.27 -9.18 -2.50
N GLY A 159 2.88 -8.74 -3.70
CA GLY A 159 3.71 -7.88 -4.54
C GLY A 159 2.88 -6.87 -5.31
N GLU A 160 3.55 -6.05 -6.12
CA GLU A 160 2.85 -5.02 -6.91
C GLU A 160 1.99 -5.67 -8.01
N PRO A 161 0.83 -5.09 -8.35
CA PRO A 161 -0.05 -5.64 -9.38
C PRO A 161 0.63 -5.79 -10.75
N GLU A 162 1.53 -4.87 -11.08
CA GLU A 162 2.23 -4.84 -12.38
C GLU A 162 3.45 -5.76 -12.41
N ASP A 163 3.91 -6.24 -11.25
CA ASP A 163 5.06 -7.13 -11.19
C ASP A 163 4.76 -8.47 -11.85
N ARG A 164 5.78 -8.98 -12.55
CA ARG A 164 5.76 -10.36 -13.04
C ARG A 164 5.84 -11.32 -11.87
N PHE A 165 5.33 -12.53 -12.07
CA PHE A 165 5.38 -13.58 -11.06
C PHE A 165 6.79 -13.76 -10.48
N GLU A 166 7.81 -13.76 -11.33
CA GLU A 166 9.22 -13.93 -10.93
C GLU A 166 9.72 -12.76 -10.07
N GLN A 167 9.22 -11.54 -10.30
CA GLN A 167 9.58 -10.36 -9.49
C GLN A 167 8.96 -10.46 -8.09
N ILE A 168 7.66 -10.78 -8.01
CA ILE A 168 6.98 -11.00 -6.72
C ILE A 168 7.62 -12.16 -5.96
N ALA A 169 8.03 -13.21 -6.67
CA ALA A 169 8.69 -14.36 -6.06
C ALA A 169 10.04 -14.02 -5.38
N ILE A 170 10.78 -13.05 -5.92
CA ILE A 170 12.11 -12.68 -5.43
C ILE A 170 12.06 -11.50 -4.47
N TYR A 171 11.24 -10.50 -4.77
CA TYR A 171 11.22 -9.19 -4.09
C TYR A 171 9.91 -8.88 -3.37
N GLY A 172 8.91 -9.75 -3.47
CA GLY A 172 7.63 -9.57 -2.80
C GLY A 172 7.75 -9.73 -1.28
N ASN A 173 6.78 -9.15 -0.58
CA ASN A 173 6.71 -9.14 0.88
C ASN A 173 6.21 -10.50 1.38
N CYS A 174 7.04 -11.24 2.11
CA CYS A 174 6.61 -12.49 2.74
C CYS A 174 5.77 -12.17 3.96
N LEU A 175 4.46 -12.33 3.86
CA LEU A 175 3.54 -12.01 4.95
C LEU A 175 3.49 -13.16 5.97
N LEU A 176 3.41 -14.40 5.46
CA LEU A 176 3.15 -15.59 6.25
C LEU A 176 3.87 -16.81 5.68
N ILE A 177 4.24 -17.71 6.58
CA ILE A 177 4.63 -19.09 6.26
C ILE A 177 3.58 -20.02 6.86
N VAL A 178 3.05 -20.90 6.02
CA VAL A 178 2.12 -21.95 6.41
C VAL A 178 2.85 -23.28 6.47
N THR A 179 2.88 -23.89 7.63
CA THR A 179 3.54 -25.18 7.88
C THR A 179 2.65 -26.36 7.46
N PRO A 180 3.20 -27.58 7.31
CA PRO A 180 2.42 -28.76 6.91
C PRO A 180 1.28 -29.14 7.87
N ASP A 181 1.39 -28.81 9.16
CA ASP A 181 0.35 -28.97 10.18
C ASP A 181 -0.70 -27.84 10.17
N GLY A 182 -0.50 -26.83 9.32
CA GLY A 182 -1.43 -25.72 9.11
C GLY A 182 -1.28 -24.58 10.11
N GLU A 183 -0.20 -24.57 10.91
CA GLU A 183 0.19 -23.41 11.72
C GLU A 183 0.61 -22.25 10.83
N LEU A 184 0.39 -21.04 11.34
CA LEU A 184 0.77 -19.80 10.69
C LEU A 184 1.96 -19.21 11.43
N GLN A 185 3.04 -18.96 10.70
CA GLN A 185 4.24 -18.34 11.20
C GLN A 185 4.44 -16.98 10.50
N PRO A 186 5.06 -15.99 11.17
CA PRO A 186 5.47 -14.76 10.53
C PRO A 186 6.34 -15.05 9.31
N GLY A 187 6.15 -14.29 8.24
CA GLY A 187 7.09 -14.30 7.13
C GLY A 187 8.47 -13.82 7.59
N THR A 188 9.52 -14.42 7.04
CA THR A 188 10.89 -13.96 7.20
C THR A 188 11.37 -13.42 5.86
N ASP A 189 11.89 -12.20 5.85
CA ASP A 189 12.64 -11.66 4.71
C ASP A 189 13.98 -12.40 4.54
#